data_AF-A0AAN8IF04-F1
#
_entry.id   AF-A0AAN8IF04-F1
#
_cell.length_a   1.000
_cell.length_b   1.000
_cell.length_c   1.000
_cell.angle_alpha   90.00
_cell.angle_beta   90.00
_cell.angle_gamma   90.00
#
_symmetry.space_group_name_H-M   'P 1'
#
loop_
_entity.id
_entity.type
_entity.pdbx_description
1 polymer ?
#
loop_
_entity_poly.entity_id
_entity_poly.type
_entity_poly.pdbx_seq_one_letter_code
_entity_poly.pdbx_strand_id
1 'polypeptide(L)'
;MNPSGFLVLIVVAIIDGQKLVLIIADGLSGTHFHRFSALSGLRIFEEEGVWSTQLIPVFPTLPLPNRHTLLTGMLPRKHGMVGDYLLNWRTGRTFLNFTVETDFDRSEWWTIDPLYVTATRAKALVAMFFFPECKYLIHIDHFSLTSNRSLIFMARPAQYFPKKSHGDFS
;
A
#
# COMPACT_ATOMS: atom_id res chain seq x y z
N MET A 1 -46.45 -16.22 30.18
CA MET A 1 -45.32 -16.86 30.87
C MET A 1 -44.13 -16.82 29.94
N ASN A 2 -43.14 -16.00 30.30
CA ASN A 2 -41.93 -15.71 29.54
C ASN A 2 -40.82 -16.66 30.04
N PRO A 3 -40.15 -17.45 29.19
CA PRO A 3 -38.93 -18.12 29.59
C PRO A 3 -37.74 -17.19 29.32
N SER A 4 -37.15 -16.78 30.43
CA SER A 4 -35.94 -15.98 30.58
C SER A 4 -34.69 -16.64 30.00
N GLY A 5 -33.81 -15.83 29.38
CA GLY A 5 -32.36 -16.06 29.21
C GLY A 5 -31.97 -17.10 28.14
N PHE A 6 -30.89 -16.95 27.36
CA PHE A 6 -29.63 -16.24 27.55
C PHE A 6 -29.12 -15.67 26.21
N LEU A 7 -28.57 -14.46 26.25
CA LEU A 7 -27.80 -13.87 25.14
C LEU A 7 -26.33 -14.26 25.36
N VAL A 8 -25.82 -15.18 24.54
CA VAL A 8 -24.40 -15.58 24.59
C VAL A 8 -23.64 -14.67 23.63
N LEU A 9 -23.05 -13.61 24.19
CA LEU A 9 -22.10 -12.76 23.49
C LEU A 9 -20.71 -13.40 23.63
N ILE A 10 -20.28 -14.20 22.66
CA ILE A 10 -18.87 -14.63 22.59
C ILE A 10 -18.07 -13.48 21.98
N VAL A 11 -17.52 -12.63 22.83
CA VAL A 11 -16.42 -11.75 22.40
C VAL A 11 -15.15 -12.57 22.47
N VAL A 12 -14.79 -13.22 21.37
CA VAL A 12 -13.41 -13.68 21.20
C VAL A 12 -12.58 -12.45 20.84
N ALA A 13 -12.02 -11.79 21.84
CA ALA A 13 -10.91 -10.89 21.62
C ALA A 13 -9.67 -11.76 21.32
N ILE A 14 -9.44 -12.11 20.05
CA ILE A 14 -8.11 -12.57 19.62
C ILE A 14 -7.22 -11.33 19.62
N ILE A 15 -6.53 -11.08 20.72
CA ILE A 15 -5.42 -10.11 20.77
C ILE A 15 -4.13 -10.91 20.81
N ASP A 16 -3.84 -11.59 19.71
CA ASP A 16 -2.47 -11.87 19.27
C ASP A 16 -2.48 -11.82 17.74
N GLY A 17 -2.42 -10.59 17.22
CA GLY A 17 -2.75 -10.30 15.83
C GLY A 17 -1.71 -10.85 14.86
N GLN A 18 -2.13 -11.72 13.95
CA GLN A 18 -1.33 -12.13 12.81
C GLN A 18 -0.82 -10.89 12.06
N LYS A 19 0.50 -10.78 11.90
CA LYS A 19 1.11 -9.66 11.17
C LYS A 19 0.84 -9.82 9.68
N LEU A 20 0.39 -8.75 9.04
CA LEU A 20 0.23 -8.70 7.59
C LEU A 20 1.50 -8.13 6.95
N VAL A 21 2.09 -8.88 6.03
CA VAL A 21 3.16 -8.40 5.15
C VAL A 21 2.60 -8.40 3.72
N LEU A 22 2.49 -7.21 3.12
CA LEU A 22 2.07 -7.04 1.74
C LEU A 22 3.29 -6.74 0.87
N ILE A 23 3.58 -7.63 -0.08
CA ILE A 23 4.65 -7.46 -1.07
C ILE A 23 4.00 -7.23 -2.42
N ILE A 24 4.31 -6.10 -3.06
CA ILE A 24 3.86 -5.80 -4.42
C ILE A 24 5.08 -5.73 -5.32
N ALA A 25 5.13 -6.61 -6.31
CA ALA A 25 6.13 -6.59 -7.37
C ALA A 25 5.51 -6.04 -8.65
N ASP A 26 5.93 -4.84 -9.04
CA ASP A 26 5.42 -4.17 -10.24
C ASP A 26 5.88 -4.90 -11.52
N GLY A 27 5.00 -4.99 -12.52
CA GLY A 27 5.28 -5.68 -13.78
C GLY A 27 5.41 -7.20 -13.70
N LEU A 28 5.10 -7.83 -12.56
CA LEU A 28 5.13 -9.29 -12.42
C LEU A 28 3.91 -9.93 -13.09
N SER A 29 4.07 -10.32 -14.36
CA SER A 29 3.03 -11.06 -15.09
C SER A 29 2.92 -12.51 -14.62
N GLY A 30 1.69 -13.02 -14.49
CA GLY A 30 1.41 -14.43 -14.16
C GLY A 30 2.04 -15.41 -15.14
N THR A 31 2.23 -15.03 -16.41
CA THR A 31 2.93 -15.86 -17.41
C THR A 31 4.40 -16.13 -17.08
N HIS A 32 5.02 -15.28 -16.25
CA HIS A 32 6.40 -15.45 -15.81
C HIS A 32 6.49 -16.15 -14.45
N PHE A 33 5.38 -16.42 -13.76
CA PHE A 33 5.38 -16.96 -12.40
C PHE A 33 6.17 -18.27 -12.28
N HIS A 34 6.05 -19.18 -13.24
CA HIS A 34 6.82 -20.43 -13.26
C HIS A 34 8.35 -20.24 -13.31
N ARG A 35 8.84 -19.09 -13.81
CA ARG A 35 10.28 -18.76 -13.76
C ARG A 35 10.73 -18.40 -12.34
N PHE A 36 9.81 -17.92 -11.51
CA PHE A 36 10.07 -17.53 -10.12
C PHE A 36 9.97 -18.70 -9.14
N SER A 37 9.32 -19.81 -9.49
CA SER A 37 9.38 -21.08 -8.74
C SER A 37 10.82 -21.61 -8.60
N ALA A 38 11.72 -21.19 -9.49
CA ALA A 38 13.15 -21.49 -9.38
C ALA A 38 13.86 -20.72 -8.24
N LEU A 39 13.25 -19.65 -7.71
CA LEU A 39 13.75 -18.91 -6.56
C LEU A 39 13.29 -19.62 -5.29
N SER A 40 14.24 -20.14 -4.52
CA SER A 40 13.98 -20.94 -3.30
C SER A 40 13.05 -20.24 -2.30
N GLY A 41 13.14 -18.92 -2.17
CA GLY A 41 12.26 -18.16 -1.28
C GLY A 41 10.81 -18.07 -1.75
N LEU A 42 10.55 -18.07 -3.07
CA LEU A 42 9.19 -18.01 -3.61
C LEU A 42 8.54 -19.39 -3.72
N ARG A 43 9.35 -20.44 -3.87
CA ARG A 43 8.90 -21.83 -3.88
C ARG A 43 8.12 -22.22 -2.61
N ILE A 44 8.52 -21.70 -1.45
CA ILE A 44 7.81 -21.95 -0.18
C ILE A 44 6.36 -21.46 -0.26
N PHE A 45 6.08 -20.32 -0.91
CA PHE A 45 4.70 -19.83 -1.08
C PHE A 45 3.87 -20.70 -2.02
N GLU A 46 4.50 -21.40 -2.97
CA GLU A 46 3.83 -22.33 -3.88
C GLU A 46 3.51 -23.67 -3.21
N GLU A 47 4.43 -24.18 -2.38
CA GLU A 47 4.31 -25.48 -1.70
C GLU A 47 3.46 -25.43 -0.42
N GLU A 48 3.58 -24.37 0.38
CA GLU A 48 2.93 -24.25 1.69
C GLU A 48 1.82 -23.19 1.73
N GLY A 49 1.72 -22.36 0.69
CA GLY A 49 0.81 -21.21 0.65
C GLY A 49 -0.42 -21.41 -0.24
N VAL A 50 -1.17 -20.31 -0.41
CA VAL A 50 -2.28 -20.21 -1.36
C VAL A 50 -1.85 -19.29 -2.50
N TRP A 51 -2.05 -19.74 -3.73
CA TRP A 51 -1.69 -18.99 -4.93
C TRP A 51 -2.79 -19.05 -5.99
N SER A 52 -2.73 -18.12 -6.94
CA SER A 52 -3.60 -18.05 -8.12
C SER A 52 -2.73 -18.02 -9.38
N THR A 53 -3.23 -18.60 -10.47
CA THR A 53 -2.53 -18.60 -11.77
C THR A 53 -2.35 -17.20 -12.34
N GLN A 54 -3.27 -16.28 -12.01
CA GLN A 54 -3.18 -14.88 -12.41
C GLN A 54 -4.00 -13.98 -11.49
N LEU A 55 -3.60 -12.70 -11.43
CA LEU A 55 -4.38 -11.60 -10.90
C LEU A 55 -4.82 -10.73 -12.10
N ILE A 56 -6.12 -10.45 -12.19
CA ILE A 56 -6.65 -9.57 -13.25
C ILE A 56 -6.49 -8.12 -12.79
N PRO A 57 -5.68 -7.30 -13.48
CA PRO A 57 -5.50 -5.90 -13.12
C PRO A 57 -6.75 -5.09 -13.45
N VAL A 58 -6.93 -3.97 -12.74
CA VAL A 58 -7.94 -2.97 -13.12
C VAL A 58 -7.49 -2.16 -14.33
N PHE A 59 -8.45 -1.65 -15.08
CA PHE A 59 -8.21 -0.69 -16.14
C PHE A 59 -8.18 0.76 -15.58
N PRO A 60 -7.21 1.60 -15.97
CA PRO A 60 -6.07 1.27 -16.83
C PRO A 60 -5.01 0.44 -16.10
N THR A 61 -4.31 -0.43 -16.84
CA THR A 61 -3.27 -1.34 -16.32
C THR A 61 -1.96 -0.59 -16.03
N LEU A 62 -2.05 0.46 -15.23
CA LEU A 62 -0.93 1.30 -14.78
C LEU A 62 -0.58 0.99 -13.32
N PRO A 63 0.68 1.21 -12.90
CA PRO A 63 1.15 0.93 -11.55
C PRO A 63 0.34 1.60 -10.43
N LEU A 64 0.14 2.92 -10.50
CA LEU A 64 -0.54 3.65 -9.42
C LEU A 64 -2.01 3.25 -9.30
N PRO A 65 -2.84 3.25 -10.37
CA PRO A 65 -4.24 2.82 -10.27
C PRO A 65 -4.39 1.41 -9.72
N ASN A 66 -3.59 0.44 -10.17
CA ASN A 66 -3.68 -0.94 -9.72
C ASN A 66 -3.29 -1.10 -8.26
N ARG A 67 -2.16 -0.53 -7.84
CA ARG A 67 -1.74 -0.56 -6.45
C ARG A 67 -2.75 0.14 -5.55
N HIS A 68 -3.28 1.29 -5.96
CA HIS A 68 -4.23 2.03 -5.14
C HIS A 68 -5.59 1.30 -5.03
N THR A 69 -6.02 0.59 -6.09
CA THR A 69 -7.15 -0.34 -6.01
C THR A 69 -6.88 -1.45 -5.00
N LEU A 70 -5.72 -2.10 -5.05
CA LEU A 70 -5.36 -3.15 -4.08
C LEU A 70 -5.36 -2.65 -2.63
N LEU A 71 -4.89 -1.43 -2.41
CA LEU A 71 -4.80 -0.84 -1.08
C LEU A 71 -6.14 -0.32 -0.54
N THR A 72 -7.07 0.09 -1.41
CA THR A 72 -8.38 0.65 -0.99
C THR A 72 -9.54 -0.33 -1.12
N GLY A 73 -9.37 -1.41 -1.89
CA GLY A 73 -10.46 -2.32 -2.27
C GLY A 73 -11.46 -1.70 -3.27
N MET A 74 -11.16 -0.54 -3.84
CA MET A 74 -12.08 0.24 -4.67
C MET A 74 -11.54 0.41 -6.08
N LEU A 75 -12.42 0.53 -7.08
CA LEU A 75 -11.99 0.74 -8.48
C LEU A 75 -11.49 2.16 -8.72
N PRO A 76 -10.70 2.40 -9.80
CA PRO A 76 -10.18 3.73 -10.14
C PRO A 76 -11.22 4.83 -10.24
N ARG A 77 -12.40 4.51 -10.79
CA ARG A 77 -13.53 5.44 -10.85
C ARG A 77 -14.01 5.94 -9.48
N LYS A 78 -13.84 5.13 -8.42
CA LYS A 78 -14.28 5.47 -7.06
C LYS A 78 -13.18 6.15 -6.24
N HIS A 79 -11.94 5.66 -6.29
CA HIS A 79 -10.86 6.24 -5.51
C HIS A 79 -10.15 7.44 -6.18
N GLY A 80 -10.41 7.71 -7.45
CA GLY A 80 -9.94 8.92 -8.15
C GLY A 80 -8.56 8.80 -8.81
N MET A 81 -7.68 7.92 -8.32
CA MET A 81 -6.40 7.59 -8.97
C MET A 81 -6.57 6.80 -10.28
N VAL A 82 -6.94 7.48 -11.37
CA VAL A 82 -7.21 6.87 -12.69
C VAL A 82 -5.99 6.83 -13.63
N GLY A 83 -4.84 7.31 -13.19
CA GLY A 83 -3.59 7.31 -13.93
C GLY A 83 -2.42 7.74 -13.05
N ASP A 84 -1.19 7.58 -13.54
CA ASP A 84 0.01 8.01 -12.82
C ASP A 84 0.13 9.54 -12.78
N TYR A 85 -0.42 10.22 -13.80
CA TYR A 85 -0.49 11.67 -13.91
C TYR A 85 -1.95 12.09 -14.09
N LEU A 86 -2.41 13.06 -13.30
CA LEU A 86 -3.80 13.51 -13.31
C LEU A 86 -3.88 15.01 -13.52
N LEU A 87 -4.96 15.46 -14.17
CA LEU A 87 -5.38 16.85 -14.24
C LEU A 87 -6.80 16.94 -13.69
N ASN A 88 -6.99 17.71 -12.62
CA ASN A 88 -8.31 18.09 -12.17
C ASN A 88 -8.77 19.31 -12.99
N TRP A 89 -9.63 19.07 -13.98
CA TRP A 89 -10.13 20.11 -14.88
C TRP A 89 -10.93 21.21 -14.19
N ARG A 90 -11.48 20.97 -12.99
CA ARG A 90 -12.24 21.99 -12.24
C ARG A 90 -11.33 22.97 -11.52
N THR A 91 -10.20 22.48 -11.01
CA THR A 91 -9.26 23.28 -10.20
C THR A 91 -8.02 23.70 -10.99
N GLY A 92 -7.80 23.13 -12.18
CA GLY A 92 -6.61 23.33 -12.99
C GLY A 92 -5.34 22.68 -12.41
N ARG A 93 -5.49 21.85 -11.37
CA ARG A 93 -4.36 21.28 -10.62
C ARG A 93 -3.94 19.94 -11.20
N THR A 94 -2.65 19.67 -11.13
CA THR A 94 -2.07 18.41 -11.59
C THR A 94 -1.58 17.58 -10.41
N PHE A 95 -1.68 16.25 -10.57
CA PHE A 95 -0.97 15.26 -9.79
C PHE A 95 0.19 14.74 -10.63
N LEU A 96 1.41 14.82 -10.11
CA LEU A 96 2.63 14.57 -10.89
C LEU A 96 3.38 13.31 -10.42
N ASN A 97 2.64 12.25 -10.10
CA ASN A 97 3.21 10.95 -9.71
C ASN A 97 4.22 11.04 -8.56
N PHE A 98 3.84 11.72 -7.48
CA PHE A 98 4.64 11.87 -6.26
C PHE A 98 5.94 12.65 -6.44
N THR A 99 6.03 13.50 -7.46
CA THR A 99 7.24 14.32 -7.74
C THR A 99 7.21 15.67 -7.03
N VAL A 100 6.03 16.13 -6.60
CA VAL A 100 5.85 17.42 -5.91
C VAL A 100 5.17 17.25 -4.56
N GLU A 101 5.41 18.16 -3.62
CA GLU A 101 4.80 18.11 -2.27
C GLU A 101 3.27 18.06 -2.34
N THR A 102 2.70 18.77 -3.31
CA THR A 102 1.26 18.91 -3.45
C THR A 102 0.53 17.63 -3.85
N ASP A 103 1.27 16.58 -4.24
CA ASP A 103 0.73 15.26 -4.51
C ASP A 103 0.33 14.56 -3.19
N PHE A 104 0.95 14.94 -2.06
CA PHE A 104 0.71 14.34 -0.75
C PHE A 104 -0.27 15.15 0.11
N ASP A 105 -0.27 16.48 0.04
CA ASP A 105 -1.07 17.29 0.98
C ASP A 105 -2.52 17.55 0.52
N ARG A 106 -2.84 17.38 -0.77
CA ARG A 106 -4.16 17.70 -1.31
C ARG A 106 -5.14 16.55 -1.19
N SER A 107 -6.17 16.74 -0.36
CA SER A 107 -7.26 15.78 -0.17
C SER A 107 -8.03 15.42 -1.45
N GLU A 108 -7.97 16.25 -2.50
CA GLU A 108 -8.62 15.96 -3.79
C GLU A 108 -8.09 14.69 -4.47
N TRP A 109 -6.84 14.29 -4.19
CA TRP A 109 -6.25 13.06 -4.70
C TRP A 109 -6.53 11.85 -3.81
N TRP A 110 -6.80 12.06 -2.53
CA TRP A 110 -6.90 11.02 -1.50
C TRP A 110 -8.33 10.90 -0.97
N THR A 111 -9.24 10.49 -1.84
CA THR A 111 -10.69 10.48 -1.55
C THR A 111 -11.16 9.27 -0.75
N ILE A 112 -10.39 8.19 -0.74
CA ILE A 112 -10.68 6.95 -0.03
C ILE A 112 -9.44 6.54 0.75
N ASP A 113 -9.62 6.20 2.02
CA ASP A 113 -8.53 5.79 2.88
C ASP A 113 -8.01 4.40 2.47
N PRO A 114 -6.70 4.28 2.15
CA PRO A 114 -6.09 2.98 1.90
C PRO A 114 -5.88 2.21 3.21
N LEU A 115 -5.59 0.91 3.07
CA LEU A 115 -5.41 -0.05 4.16
C LEU A 115 -4.45 0.47 5.25
N TYR A 116 -3.35 1.10 4.87
CA TYR A 116 -2.37 1.61 5.82
C TYR A 116 -2.90 2.77 6.66
N VAL A 117 -3.72 3.67 6.08
CA VAL A 117 -4.39 4.75 6.83
C VAL A 117 -5.44 4.15 7.78
N THR A 118 -6.22 3.20 7.28
CA THR A 118 -7.25 2.52 8.08
C THR A 118 -6.64 1.78 9.26
N ALA A 119 -5.53 1.07 9.04
CA ALA A 119 -4.78 0.36 10.08
C ALA A 119 -4.20 1.32 11.13
N THR A 120 -3.59 2.43 10.70
CA THR A 120 -3.09 3.47 11.62
C THR A 120 -4.21 4.06 12.46
N ARG A 121 -5.37 4.39 11.88
CA ARG A 121 -6.55 4.87 12.63
C ARG A 121 -7.10 3.84 13.60
N ALA A 122 -7.02 2.55 13.24
CA ALA A 122 -7.32 1.43 14.13
C ALA A 122 -6.23 1.16 15.19
N LYS A 123 -5.21 2.04 15.30
CA LYS A 123 -4.09 1.97 16.25
C LYS A 123 -3.16 0.76 16.02
N ALA A 124 -3.16 0.16 14.84
CA ALA A 124 -2.18 -0.85 14.47
C ALA A 124 -0.81 -0.20 14.17
N LEU A 125 0.27 -0.95 14.39
CA LEU A 125 1.60 -0.54 13.96
C LEU A 125 1.75 -0.79 12.46
N VAL A 126 2.13 0.25 11.71
CA VAL A 126 2.28 0.21 10.26
C VAL A 126 3.70 0.60 9.88
N ALA A 127 4.30 -0.15 8.95
CA ALA A 127 5.57 0.19 8.34
C ALA A 127 5.43 0.12 6.82
N MET A 128 6.03 1.07 6.10
CA MET A 128 6.00 1.12 4.64
C MET A 128 7.42 1.27 4.08
N PHE A 129 7.75 0.44 3.10
CA PHE A 129 9.04 0.42 2.43
C PHE A 129 8.84 0.63 0.93
N PHE A 130 9.61 1.54 0.35
CA PHE A 130 9.68 1.77 -1.11
C PHE A 130 8.41 2.31 -1.80
N PHE A 131 7.34 2.59 -1.05
CA PHE A 131 6.13 3.25 -1.55
C PHE A 131 6.20 4.77 -1.32
N PRO A 132 6.11 5.61 -2.36
CA PRO A 132 6.04 7.07 -2.20
C PRO A 132 4.91 7.53 -1.27
N GLU A 133 3.82 6.77 -1.21
CA GLU A 133 2.65 6.99 -0.39
C GLU A 133 2.95 7.05 1.12
N CYS A 134 4.13 6.59 1.57
CA CYS A 134 4.56 6.75 2.96
C CYS A 134 4.56 8.21 3.42
N LYS A 135 4.84 9.15 2.50
CA LYS A 135 4.84 10.58 2.81
C LYS A 135 3.44 11.15 3.02
N TYR A 136 2.43 10.58 2.35
CA TYR A 136 1.04 10.89 2.63
C TYR A 136 0.64 10.44 4.05
N LEU A 137 1.09 9.26 4.49
CA LEU A 137 0.82 8.79 5.84
C LEU A 137 1.44 9.68 6.91
N ILE A 138 2.66 10.19 6.67
CA ILE A 138 3.32 11.17 7.56
C ILE A 138 2.48 12.45 7.71
N HIS A 139 1.89 12.96 6.62
CA HIS A 139 0.99 14.13 6.70
C HIS A 139 -0.25 13.85 7.55
N ILE A 140 -0.85 12.66 7.45
CA ILE A 140 -1.99 12.26 8.27
C ILE A 140 -1.60 12.10 9.75
N ASP A 141 -0.48 11.44 10.04
CA ASP A 141 -0.03 11.23 11.42
C ASP A 141 0.42 12.52 12.09
N HIS A 142 1.02 13.47 11.35
CA HIS A 142 1.31 14.80 11.89
C HIS A 142 0.06 15.60 12.23
N PHE A 143 -1.01 15.46 11.44
CA PHE A 143 -2.31 16.06 11.76
C PHE A 143 -2.99 15.35 12.95
N SER A 144 -2.78 14.04 13.08
CA SER A 144 -3.14 13.25 14.27
C SER A 144 -2.10 13.42 15.38
N LEU A 145 -1.93 14.66 15.84
CA LEU A 145 -1.12 15.06 17.00
C LEU A 145 -1.43 14.18 18.22
N THR A 146 -0.75 13.04 18.39
CA THR A 146 -0.53 12.23 19.62
C THR A 146 -0.42 10.73 19.31
N SER A 147 0.71 10.26 18.79
CA SER A 147 1.03 8.84 18.93
C SER A 147 2.54 8.65 18.99
N ASN A 148 3.02 8.39 20.20
CA ASN A 148 4.40 8.04 20.52
C ASN A 148 4.66 6.58 20.06
N ARG A 149 4.45 6.28 18.78
CA ARG A 149 4.56 4.94 18.20
C ARG A 149 5.49 4.96 16.99
N SER A 150 6.42 4.01 16.99
CA SER A 150 7.49 3.83 16.02
C SER A 150 6.95 3.46 14.64
N LEU A 151 6.59 4.48 13.86
CA LEU A 151 6.37 4.35 12.43
C LEU A 151 7.73 4.29 11.74
N ILE A 152 8.01 3.17 11.07
CA ILE A 152 9.22 3.02 10.27
C ILE A 152 8.82 3.25 8.82
N PHE A 153 9.22 4.40 8.28
CA PHE A 153 9.09 4.74 6.86
C PHE A 153 10.47 4.75 6.23
N MET A 154 10.71 3.90 5.24
CA MET A 154 11.90 3.99 4.40
C MET A 154 11.49 4.25 2.95
N ALA A 155 11.60 5.52 2.54
CA ALA A 155 11.50 5.92 1.15
C ALA A 155 12.86 5.70 0.45
N ARG A 156 12.89 4.69 -0.44
CA ARG A 156 14.01 4.25 -1.31
C ARG A 156 15.26 3.63 -0.64
N PRO A 157 15.86 2.58 -1.25
CA PRO A 157 17.20 2.09 -0.89
C PRO A 157 18.33 2.94 -1.50
N ALA A 158 18.02 3.95 -2.33
CA ALA A 158 19.02 4.76 -3.03
C ALA A 158 19.88 5.64 -2.11
N GLN A 159 19.56 5.73 -0.81
CA GLN A 159 20.42 6.35 0.20
C GLN A 159 21.41 5.37 0.85
N TYR A 160 21.26 4.05 0.64
CA TYR A 160 22.09 3.02 1.27
C TYR A 160 23.10 2.34 0.34
N PHE A 161 23.01 2.55 -0.97
CA PHE A 161 24.09 2.18 -1.89
C PHE A 161 24.95 3.42 -2.15
N PRO A 162 26.18 3.51 -1.64
CA PRO A 162 27.07 4.60 -2.02
C PRO A 162 27.19 4.58 -3.55
N LYS A 163 27.00 5.74 -4.19
CA LYS A 163 27.44 5.94 -5.57
C LYS A 163 28.90 5.50 -5.60
N LYS A 164 29.23 4.41 -6.28
CA LYS A 164 30.61 4.21 -6.71
C LYS A 164 30.94 5.44 -7.55
N SER A 165 31.86 6.26 -7.06
CA SER A 165 32.52 7.26 -7.87
C SER A 165 33.05 6.55 -9.10
N HIS A 166 32.47 6.83 -10.26
CA HIS A 166 33.15 6.53 -11.51
C HIS A 166 34.42 7.36 -11.49
N GLY A 167 35.54 6.70 -11.25
CA GLY A 167 36.86 7.26 -11.49
C GLY A 167 36.96 7.56 -12.98
N ASP A 168 37.42 8.77 -13.28
CA ASP A 168 37.89 9.16 -14.59
C ASP A 168 38.86 8.11 -15.12
N PHE A 169 38.47 7.46 -16.22
CA PHE A 169 39.44 6.85 -17.11
C PHE A 169 39.70 7.87 -18.21
N SER A 170 40.86 8.53 -18.07
CA SER A 170 41.59 9.20 -19.15
C SER A 170 41.95 8.22 -20.27
#